data_AF-A0A7J8Y5M1-F1
#
_entry.id   AF-A0A7J8Y5M1-F1
#
_cell.length_a   1.000
_cell.length_b   1.000
_cell.length_c   1.000
_cell.angle_alpha   90.00
_cell.angle_beta   90.00
_cell.angle_gamma   90.00
#
_symmetry.space_group_name_H-M   'P 1'
#
loop_
_entity.id
_entity.type
_entity.pdbx_description
1 polymer ?
#
loop_
_entity_poly.entity_id
_entity_poly.type
_entity_poly.pdbx_seq_one_letter_code
_entity_poly.pdbx_strand_id
1 'polypeptide(L)' 'MVDGVPSIAFSNCVHEYIERRMTRTIIVKLLGSRIAFNALLSRASLLWNPKYSIQMIDLENYFFLV' A
#
# COMPACT_ATOMS: atom_id res chain seq x y z
N MET A 1 11.14 -20.30 -2.02
CA MET A 1 10.44 -19.93 -0.77
C MET A 1 11.46 -19.32 0.16
N VAL A 2 11.18 -18.16 0.74
CA VAL A 2 11.98 -17.52 1.79
C VAL A 2 11.06 -17.43 3.00
N ASP A 3 11.46 -18.02 4.13
CA ASP A 3 10.67 -18.03 5.38
C ASP A 3 9.20 -18.48 5.21
N GLY A 4 8.96 -19.49 4.36
CA GLY A 4 7.60 -20.01 4.09
C GLY A 4 6.78 -19.16 3.12
N VAL A 5 7.29 -18.02 2.65
CA VAL A 5 6.65 -17.17 1.64
C VAL A 5 7.14 -17.57 0.24
N PRO A 6 6.24 -17.72 -0.76
CA PRO A 6 6.62 -17.94 -2.15
C PRO A 6 7.54 -16.83 -2.64
N SER A 7 8.71 -17.20 -3.17
CA SER A 7 9.67 -16.24 -3.71
C SER A 7 9.39 -16.04 -5.19
N ILE A 8 9.27 -14.79 -5.61
CA ILE A 8 9.16 -14.40 -7.02
C ILE A 8 10.45 -13.69 -7.40
N ALA A 9 11.12 -14.17 -8.45
CA ALA A 9 12.29 -13.51 -9.02
C ALA A 9 11.83 -12.65 -10.21
N PHE A 10 12.10 -11.36 -10.15
CA PHE A 10 11.89 -10.43 -11.27
C PHE A 10 13.20 -10.20 -12.01
N SER A 11 13.13 -9.91 -13.30
CA SER A 11 14.28 -9.36 -14.02
C SER A 11 14.57 -7.93 -13.52
N ASN A 12 15.81 -7.47 -13.70
CA ASN A 12 16.23 -6.13 -13.27
C ASN A 12 15.32 -5.03 -13.84
N CYS A 13 14.96 -5.11 -15.12
CA CYS A 13 14.08 -4.13 -15.76
C CYS A 13 12.68 -4.06 -15.11
N VAL A 14 12.13 -5.21 -14.70
CA VAL A 14 10.82 -5.26 -14.03
C VAL A 14 10.94 -4.70 -12.61
N HIS A 15 12.04 -4.99 -11.92
CA HIS A 15 12.31 -4.47 -10.58
C HIS A 15 12.39 -2.93 -10.59
N GLU A 16 13.24 -2.36 -11.45
CA GLU A 16 13.38 -0.90 -11.60
C GLU A 16 12.06 -0.21 -11.97
N TYR A 17 11.26 -0.86 -12.82
CA TYR A 17 9.94 -0.36 -13.18
C TYR A 17 9.01 -0.30 -11.96
N ILE A 18 8.96 -1.33 -11.13
CA ILE A 18 8.12 -1.37 -9.93
C ILE A 18 8.58 -0.29 -8.93
N GLU A 19 9.88 -0.19 -8.65
CA GLU A 19 10.43 0.82 -7.74
C GLU A 19 10.10 2.24 -8.20
N ARG A 20 10.25 2.52 -9.49
CA ARG A 20 9.90 3.82 -10.07
C ARG A 20 8.41 4.12 -9.98
N ARG A 21 7.54 3.12 -10.13
CA ARG A 21 6.09 3.27 -9.99
C ARG A 21 5.66 3.46 -8.54
N MET A 22 6.39 2.89 -7.59
CA MET A 22 6.11 2.95 -6.15
C MET A 22 6.89 4.05 -5.41
N THR A 23 7.63 4.92 -6.11
CA THR A 23 8.48 5.95 -5.48
C THR A 23 7.72 6.91 -4.55
N ARG A 24 6.41 7.09 -4.76
CA ARG A 24 5.55 7.95 -3.92
C ARG A 24 4.57 7.18 -3.05
N THR A 25 4.73 5.86 -3.00
CA THR A 25 3.88 4.97 -2.21
C THR A 25 4.34 4.99 -0.76
N ILE A 26 3.38 4.99 0.17
CA ILE A 26 3.63 4.88 1.59
C ILE A 26 2.89 3.69 2.18
N ILE A 27 3.42 3.16 3.29
CA ILE A 27 2.76 2.11 4.07
C ILE A 27 2.09 2.77 5.27
N VAL A 28 0.78 2.56 5.41
CA VAL A 28 -0.02 3.00 6.56
C VAL A 28 -0.36 1.81 7.42
N LYS A 29 -0.11 1.91 8.73
CA LYS A 29 -0.56 0.94 9.73
C LYS A 29 -1.71 1.53 10.55
N LEU A 30 -2.85 0.85 10.58
CA LEU A 30 -3.94 1.21 11.48
C LEU A 30 -3.63 0.70 12.89
N LEU A 31 -3.66 1.61 13.86
CA LEU A 31 -3.49 1.28 15.28
C LEU A 31 -4.84 1.31 15.97
N GLY A 32 -5.17 0.25 16.72
CA GLY A 32 -6.42 0.14 17.46
C GLY A 32 -7.52 -0.60 16.70
N SER A 33 -8.75 -0.10 16.78
CA SER A 33 -9.93 -0.79 16.25
C SER A 33 -9.98 -0.80 14.73
N ARG A 34 -10.44 -1.93 14.18
CA ARG A 34 -10.69 -2.09 12.75
C ARG A 34 -11.74 -1.08 12.28
N ILE A 35 -11.44 -0.33 11.24
CA ILE A 35 -12.41 0.50 10.52
C ILE A 35 -12.68 -0.11 9.14
N ALA A 36 -13.86 0.14 8.60
CA ALA A 36 -14.18 -0.30 7.24
C ALA A 36 -13.23 0.35 6.22
N PHE A 37 -12.86 -0.38 5.17
CA PHE A 37 -11.93 0.08 4.13
C PHE A 37 -12.33 1.44 3.53
N ASN A 38 -13.60 1.59 3.15
CA ASN A 38 -14.11 2.85 2.59
C ASN A 38 -14.03 4.02 3.58
N ALA A 39 -14.20 3.75 4.88
CA ALA A 39 -14.05 4.77 5.91
C ALA A 39 -12.58 5.17 6.10
N LEU A 40 -11.65 4.22 6.02
CA LEU A 40 -10.21 4.50 6.01
C LEU A 40 -9.81 5.34 4.79
N LEU A 41 -10.23 4.92 3.59
CA LEU A 41 -9.94 5.62 2.35
C LEU A 41 -10.47 7.06 2.37
N SER A 42 -11.70 7.26 2.86
CA SER A 42 -12.30 8.59 3.01
C SER A 42 -11.53 9.46 4.00
N ARG A 43 -11.17 8.92 5.19
CA ARG A 43 -10.36 9.65 6.17
C ARG A 43 -8.99 10.02 5.63
N ALA A 44 -8.31 9.10 4.95
CA ALA A 44 -7.02 9.34 4.32
C ALA A 44 -7.11 10.45 3.26
N SER A 45 -8.15 10.42 2.43
CA SER A 45 -8.41 11.44 1.41
C SER A 45 -8.67 12.82 2.01
N LEU A 46 -9.42 12.89 3.12
CA LEU A 46 -9.68 14.15 3.83
C LEU A 46 -8.42 14.70 4.50
N LEU A 47 -7.62 13.85 5.15
CA LEU A 47 -6.41 14.27 5.86
C LEU A 47 -5.31 14.76 4.91
N TRP A 48 -5.09 14.06 3.80
CA TRP A 48 -4.04 14.42 2.86
C TRP A 48 -4.48 15.41 1.79
N ASN A 49 -5.80 15.59 1.59
CA ASN A 49 -6.38 16.46 0.57
C ASN A 49 -5.63 16.39 -0.78
N PRO A 50 -5.51 15.18 -1.36
CA PRO A 50 -4.69 14.98 -2.54
C PRO A 50 -5.35 15.63 -3.76
N LYS A 51 -4.52 16.05 -4.73
CA LYS A 51 -5.02 16.59 -6.01
C LYS A 51 -5.81 15.55 -6.84
N TYR A 52 -5.56 14.26 -6.61
CA TYR A 52 -6.18 13.13 -7.32
C TYR A 52 -6.64 12.05 -6.33
N SER A 53 -7.47 11.12 -6.80
CA SER A 53 -7.91 9.98 -5.98
C SER A 53 -6.72 9.16 -5.47
N ILE A 54 -6.77 8.80 -4.19
CA ILE A 54 -5.84 7.84 -3.59
C ILE A 54 -6.18 6.43 -4.07
N GLN A 55 -5.15 5.67 -4.41
CA GLN A 55 -5.25 4.22 -4.53
C GLN A 55 -4.82 3.62 -3.20
N MET A 56 -5.56 2.63 -2.71
CA MET A 56 -5.23 1.95 -1.46
C MET A 56 -5.34 0.45 -1.66
N ILE A 57 -4.30 -0.28 -1.28
CA ILE A 57 -4.25 -1.75 -1.34
C ILE A 57 -4.15 -2.28 0.09
N ASP A 58 -5.04 -3.20 0.45
CA ASP A 58 -5.01 -3.91 1.73
C ASP A 58 -3.89 -4.97 1.70
N LEU A 59 -2.94 -4.85 2.63
CA LEU A 59 -1.82 -5.79 2.80
C LEU A 59 -2.08 -6.78 3.94
N GLU A 60 -3.31 -6.83 4.47
CA GLU A 60 -3.70 -7.53 5.67
C GLU A 60 -2.99 -7.02 6.94
N ASN A 61 -3.27 -7.63 8.10
CA ASN A 61 -2.65 -7.28 9.39
C ASN A 61 -2.66 -5.77 9.72
N TYR A 62 -3.71 -5.08 9.27
CA TYR A 62 -3.90 -3.64 9.45
C TYR A 62 -2.88 -2.75 8.71
N PHE A 63 -2.20 -3.30 7.70
CA PHE A 63 -1.31 -2.56 6.81
C PHE A 63 -1.99 -2.25 5.48
N PHE A 64 -1.73 -1.04 4.99
CA PHE A 64 -2.25 -0.55 3.72
C PHE A 64 -1.15 0.13 2.94
N LEU A 65 -1.15 -0.10 1.63
CA LEU A 65 -0.27 0.57 0.69
C LEU A 65 -1.06 1.69 0.01
N VAL A 66 -0.55 2.91 0.06
CA VAL A 66 -1.20 4.14 -0.43
C VAL A 66 -0.30 4.83 -1.44
#